data_AF-A0A940A4X7-F1
#
_entry.id   AF-A0A940A4X7-F1
#
_cell.length_a   1.000
_cell.length_b   1.000
_cell.length_c   1.000
_cell.angle_alpha   90.00
_cell.angle_beta   90.00
_cell.angle_gamma   90.00
#
_symmetry.space_group_name_H-M   'P 1'
#
loop_
_entity.id
_entity.type
_entity.pdbx_description
1 polymer ?
#
loop_
_entity_poly.entity_id
_entity_poly.type
_entity_poly.pdbx_seq_one_letter_code
_entity_poly.pdbx_strand_id
1 'polypeptide(L)'
;MQVEIEGTIIKIMEMRTGTSSRTGNTWQRQDYLIETPGQYPRKCLFTVADGNIALFNLQVGQRYKVTISIDAHEYQDRWFNDFRAIGINMPDATPSVGTAGEPPIGAPLPPPAEPAANPSDSALPWEA
;
A
#
# COMPACT_ATOMS: atom_id res chain seq x y z
N MET A 1 21.27 -0.68 -5.33
CA MET A 1 20.44 -0.65 -6.58
C MET A 1 19.04 -1.17 -6.25
N GLN A 2 17.99 -0.92 -7.05
CA GLN A 2 16.64 -1.45 -6.75
C GLN A 2 16.02 -2.18 -7.93
N VAL A 3 15.18 -3.17 -7.64
CA VAL A 3 14.41 -3.96 -8.62
C VAL A 3 12.99 -4.18 -8.11
N GLU A 4 12.04 -4.28 -9.03
CA GLU A 4 10.65 -4.59 -8.72
C GLU A 4 10.32 -5.97 -9.26
N ILE A 5 9.74 -6.81 -8.42
CA ILE A 5 9.41 -8.20 -8.74
C ILE A 5 7.97 -8.46 -8.34
N GLU A 6 7.20 -9.06 -9.25
CA GLU A 6 5.85 -9.50 -8.97
C GLU A 6 5.78 -11.02 -8.98
N GLY A 7 5.18 -11.60 -7.95
CA GLY A 7 5.08 -13.05 -7.82
C GLY A 7 4.35 -13.51 -6.58
N THR A 8 4.24 -14.81 -6.43
CA THR A 8 3.51 -15.47 -5.34
C THR A 8 4.47 -15.86 -4.23
N ILE A 9 4.13 -15.56 -2.98
CA ILE A 9 4.91 -16.03 -1.83
C ILE A 9 4.68 -17.52 -1.65
N ILE A 10 5.74 -18.33 -1.75
CA ILE A 10 5.64 -19.79 -1.65
C ILE A 10 6.11 -20.32 -0.29
N LYS A 11 6.97 -19.55 0.40
CA LYS A 11 7.46 -19.95 1.72
C LYS A 11 7.85 -18.72 2.54
N ILE A 12 7.52 -18.78 3.83
CA ILE A 12 7.98 -17.83 4.84
C ILE A 12 8.98 -18.59 5.71
N MET A 13 10.18 -18.05 5.87
CA MET A 13 11.19 -18.62 6.76
C MET A 13 10.96 -18.14 8.21
N GLU A 14 11.64 -18.80 9.13
CA GLU A 14 11.58 -18.45 10.55
C GLU A 14 12.04 -17.01 10.78
N MET A 15 11.28 -16.29 11.60
CA MET A 15 11.63 -14.94 12.02
C MET A 15 12.85 -15.01 12.93
N ARG A 16 13.92 -14.34 12.51
CA ARG A 16 15.13 -14.18 13.32
C ARG A 16 14.98 -12.92 14.14
N THR A 17 15.11 -13.05 15.44
CA THR A 17 15.14 -11.93 16.36
C THR A 17 16.49 -11.86 17.06
N GLY A 18 16.90 -10.66 17.43
CA GLY A 18 18.09 -10.46 18.23
C GLY A 18 18.10 -9.08 18.86
N THR A 19 19.05 -8.85 19.75
CA THR A 19 19.25 -7.54 20.37
C THR A 19 20.50 -6.92 19.76
N SER A 20 20.39 -5.72 19.21
CA SER A 20 21.55 -5.00 18.69
C SER A 20 22.52 -4.71 19.83
N SER A 21 23.70 -5.30 19.78
CA SER A 21 24.76 -5.05 20.79
C SER A 21 25.22 -3.59 20.81
N ARG A 22 24.92 -2.81 19.75
CA ARG A 22 25.30 -1.40 19.62
C ARG A 22 24.28 -0.44 20.21
N THR A 23 23.00 -0.74 20.06
CA THR A 23 21.90 0.20 20.37
C THR A 23 20.92 -0.33 21.41
N GLY A 24 21.02 -1.60 21.80
CA GLY A 24 20.06 -2.26 22.70
C GLY A 24 18.68 -2.53 22.08
N ASN A 25 18.40 -2.02 20.88
CA ASN A 25 17.14 -2.25 20.19
C ASN A 25 17.04 -3.70 19.71
N THR A 26 15.87 -4.29 19.93
CA THR A 26 15.51 -5.57 19.32
C THR A 26 15.36 -5.39 17.82
N TRP A 27 16.00 -6.24 17.04
CA TRP A 27 15.80 -6.33 15.61
C TRP A 27 15.11 -7.64 15.29
N GLN A 28 14.15 -7.58 14.37
CA GLN A 28 13.50 -8.71 13.75
C GLN A 28 13.82 -8.67 12.26
N ARG A 29 14.15 -9.84 11.71
CA ARG A 29 14.35 -10.06 10.29
C ARG A 29 13.65 -11.35 9.89
N GLN A 30 12.95 -11.31 8.78
CA GLN A 30 12.26 -12.48 8.28
C GLN A 30 12.50 -12.63 6.78
N ASP A 31 12.85 -13.85 6.37
CA ASP A 31 13.15 -14.16 4.98
C ASP A 31 11.90 -14.75 4.30
N TYR A 32 11.62 -14.27 3.09
CA TYR A 32 10.47 -14.67 2.29
C TYR A 32 10.94 -15.18 0.94
N LEU A 33 10.30 -16.25 0.46
CA LEU A 33 10.56 -16.84 -0.85
C LEU A 33 9.39 -16.50 -1.78
N ILE A 34 9.68 -15.70 -2.80
CA ILE A 34 8.75 -15.35 -3.87
C ILE A 34 9.06 -16.16 -5.12
N GLU A 35 8.02 -16.63 -5.80
CA GLU A 35 8.10 -17.27 -7.10
C GLU A 35 7.44 -16.39 -8.15
N THR A 36 8.19 -16.05 -9.20
CA THR A 36 7.66 -15.26 -10.32
C THR A 36 6.92 -16.17 -11.30
N PRO A 37 5.66 -15.88 -11.67
CA PRO A 37 4.94 -16.65 -12.67
C PRO A 37 5.53 -16.38 -14.07
N GLY A 38 5.68 -17.44 -14.87
CA GLY A 38 6.19 -17.32 -16.23
C GLY A 38 6.56 -18.68 -16.83
N GLN A 39 7.06 -18.67 -18.06
CA GLN A 39 7.52 -19.88 -18.76
C GLN A 39 8.68 -20.59 -18.02
N TYR A 40 9.43 -19.84 -17.21
CA TYR A 40 10.49 -20.36 -16.34
C TYR A 40 10.32 -19.75 -14.94
N PRO A 41 9.61 -20.42 -14.02
CA PRO A 41 9.41 -19.90 -12.68
C PRO A 41 10.75 -19.74 -11.98
N ARG A 42 11.05 -18.50 -11.57
CA ARG A 42 12.25 -18.17 -10.79
C ARG A 42 11.85 -17.92 -9.35
N LYS A 43 12.70 -18.39 -8.45
CA LYS A 43 12.53 -18.21 -7.00
C LYS A 43 13.55 -17.20 -6.52
N CYS A 44 13.09 -16.21 -5.77
CA CYS A 44 13.94 -15.21 -5.16
C CYS A 44 13.70 -15.19 -3.65
N LEU A 45 14.78 -15.24 -2.88
CA LEU A 45 14.74 -15.05 -1.43
C LEU A 45 15.07 -13.59 -1.13
N PHE A 46 14.26 -12.95 -0.29
CA PHE A 46 14.53 -11.60 0.18
C PHE A 46 14.20 -11.47 1.67
N THR A 47 14.84 -10.51 2.32
CA THR A 47 14.68 -10.25 3.75
C THR A 47 13.84 -9.00 3.98
N VAL A 48 12.89 -9.08 4.91
CA VAL A 48 12.13 -7.94 5.43
C VAL A 48 12.66 -7.63 6.83
N ALA A 49 12.97 -6.35 7.08
CA ALA A 49 13.46 -5.86 8.36
C ALA A 49 12.32 -5.22 9.19
N ASP A 50 12.59 -5.06 10.49
CA ASP A 50 11.68 -4.51 11.52
C ASP A 50 10.93 -3.23 11.09
N GLY A 51 9.70 -3.07 11.60
CA GLY A 51 8.75 -1.99 11.24
C GLY A 51 7.88 -2.28 10.00
N ASN A 52 8.37 -3.06 9.04
CA ASN A 52 7.67 -3.38 7.80
C ASN A 52 7.01 -4.77 7.79
N ILE A 53 7.51 -5.70 8.62
CA ILE A 53 6.99 -7.08 8.70
C ILE A 53 5.50 -7.08 9.09
N ALA A 54 5.15 -6.30 10.12
CA ALA A 54 3.77 -6.16 10.58
C ALA A 54 2.89 -5.37 9.58
N LEU A 55 3.49 -4.44 8.83
CA LEU A 55 2.77 -3.60 7.87
C LEU A 55 2.35 -4.38 6.62
N PHE A 56 3.19 -5.29 6.15
CA PHE A 56 2.96 -6.00 4.89
C PHE A 56 2.11 -7.28 5.04
N ASN A 57 2.01 -7.85 6.25
CA ASN A 57 1.20 -9.04 6.57
C ASN A 57 1.18 -10.10 5.44
N LEU A 58 2.38 -10.47 4.97
CA LEU A 58 2.53 -11.31 3.78
C LEU A 58 2.01 -12.72 4.04
N GLN A 59 1.18 -13.23 3.13
CA GLN A 59 0.62 -14.57 3.22
C GLN A 59 1.16 -15.49 2.12
N VAL A 60 1.41 -16.75 2.49
CA VAL A 60 1.77 -17.79 1.53
C VAL A 60 0.58 -18.03 0.59
N GLY A 61 0.86 -18.17 -0.70
CA GLY A 61 -0.13 -18.37 -1.76
C GLY A 61 -0.67 -17.09 -2.37
N GLN A 62 -0.36 -15.92 -1.79
CA GLN A 62 -0.80 -14.63 -2.32
C GLN A 62 0.27 -13.98 -3.21
N ARG A 63 -0.20 -13.21 -4.20
CA ARG A 63 0.65 -12.49 -5.15
C ARG A 63 0.92 -11.08 -4.65
N TYR A 64 2.19 -10.67 -4.70
CA TYR A 64 2.63 -9.36 -4.27
C TYR A 64 3.63 -8.78 -5.27
N LYS A 65 3.66 -7.45 -5.34
CA LYS A 65 4.64 -6.63 -6.03
C LYS A 65 5.63 -6.10 -5.00
N VAL A 66 6.84 -6.66 -4.99
CA VAL A 66 7.90 -6.38 -4.02
C VAL A 66 8.98 -5.54 -4.68
N THR A 67 9.25 -4.37 -4.11
CA THR A 67 10.42 -3.55 -4.46
C THR A 67 11.58 -3.95 -3.54
N ILE A 68 12.67 -4.43 -4.13
CA ILE A 68 13.86 -4.93 -3.45
C ILE A 68 15.03 -3.98 -3.69
N SER A 69 15.70 -3.54 -2.62
CA SER A 69 17.05 -2.96 -2.68
C SER A 69 18.07 -4.08 -2.65
N ILE A 70 19.03 -4.03 -3.57
CA ILE A 70 20.18 -4.92 -3.65
C ILE A 70 21.41 -4.09 -3.29
N ASP A 71 22.07 -4.49 -2.21
CA ASP A 71 23.27 -3.85 -1.70
C ASP A 71 24.36 -4.90 -1.51
N ALA A 72 25.59 -4.54 -1.86
CA ALA A 72 26.74 -5.41 -1.63
C ALA A 72 27.51 -4.91 -0.41
N HIS A 73 27.82 -5.81 0.51
CA HIS A 73 28.68 -5.51 1.66
C HIS A 73 29.81 -6.51 1.75
N GLU A 74 30.96 -6.02 2.17
CA GLU A 74 32.13 -6.83 2.44
C GLU A 74 32.10 -7.32 3.89
N TYR A 75 32.29 -8.63 4.07
CA TYR A 75 32.45 -9.25 5.38
C TYR A 75 33.52 -10.34 5.28
N GLN A 76 34.59 -10.21 6.06
CA GLN A 76 35.72 -11.16 6.09
C GLN A 76 36.31 -11.41 4.69
N ASP A 77 36.66 -10.34 3.96
CA ASP A 77 37.21 -10.40 2.59
C ASP A 77 36.31 -11.13 1.56
N ARG A 78 35.03 -11.33 1.90
CA ARG A 78 34.01 -11.89 1.02
C ARG A 78 32.89 -10.90 0.81
N TRP A 79 32.43 -10.81 -0.42
CA TRP A 79 31.32 -9.94 -0.79
C TRP A 79 30.01 -10.72 -0.73
N PHE A 80 29.03 -10.14 -0.04
CA PHE A 80 27.68 -10.68 0.07
C PHE A 80 26.67 -9.68 -0.48
N ASN A 81 25.65 -10.19 -1.16
CA ASN A 81 24.50 -9.38 -1.56
C ASN A 81 23.42 -9.48 -0.47
N ASP A 82 22.93 -8.34 -0.04
CA ASP A 82 21.74 -8.20 0.80
C ASP A 82 20.57 -7.83 -0.11
N PHE A 83 19.52 -8.67 -0.09
CA PHE A 83 18.28 -8.44 -0.82
C PHE A 83 17.21 -7.99 0.17
N ARG A 84 16.97 -6.69 0.27
CA ARG A 84 16.05 -6.11 1.25
C ARG A 84 14.77 -5.62 0.60
N ALA A 85 13.61 -6.03 1.10
CA ALA A 85 12.36 -5.40 0.72
C ALA A 85 12.24 -3.99 1.30
N ILE A 86 12.01 -3.00 0.44
CA ILE A 86 11.78 -1.59 0.81
C ILE A 86 10.32 -1.17 0.64
N GLY A 87 9.56 -1.89 -0.19
CA GLY A 87 8.14 -1.64 -0.42
C GLY A 87 7.45 -2.89 -0.93
N ILE A 88 6.21 -3.13 -0.49
CA ILE A 88 5.40 -4.25 -0.95
C ILE A 88 3.97 -3.78 -1.17
N ASN A 89 3.43 -4.07 -2.36
CA ASN A 89 2.07 -3.76 -2.73
C ASN A 89 1.36 -5.05 -3.14
N MET A 90 0.06 -5.17 -2.83
CA MET A 90 -0.77 -6.17 -3.50
C MET A 90 -1.10 -5.64 -4.90
N PRO A 91 -1.00 -6.44 -5.96
CA PRO A 91 -1.33 -6.00 -7.32
C PRO A 91 -2.81 -5.59 -7.45
N ASP A 92 -3.69 -6.07 -6.56
CA ASP A 92 -5.10 -5.69 -6.45
C ASP A 92 -5.40 -4.68 -5.33
N ALA A 93 -4.38 -4.17 -4.63
CA ALA A 93 -4.58 -2.99 -3.80
C ALA A 93 -4.72 -1.79 -4.74
N THR A 94 -5.94 -1.53 -5.20
CA THR A 94 -6.38 -0.18 -5.48
C THR A 94 -5.83 0.69 -4.36
N PRO A 95 -5.13 1.80 -4.66
CA PRO A 95 -4.69 2.70 -3.62
C PRO A 95 -5.92 3.01 -2.79
N SER A 96 -5.89 2.67 -1.50
CA SER A 96 -6.90 3.14 -0.57
C SER A 96 -6.74 4.65 -0.59
N VAL A 97 -7.57 5.28 -1.41
CA VAL A 97 -7.79 6.72 -1.41
C VAL A 97 -8.15 7.02 0.02
N GLY A 98 -7.24 7.70 0.71
CA GLY A 98 -7.52 8.23 2.03
C GLY A 98 -8.85 8.95 1.97
N THR A 99 -9.79 8.46 2.77
CA THR A 99 -11.07 9.10 3.05
C THR A 99 -10.82 10.53 3.54
N ALA A 100 -10.78 11.47 2.61
CA ALA A 100 -11.09 12.87 2.88
C ALA A 100 -12.58 13.01 2.56
N GLY A 101 -13.36 13.24 3.61
CA GLY A 101 -14.82 13.12 3.59
C GLY A 101 -15.48 13.99 2.52
N GLU A 102 -16.32 13.33 1.72
CA GLU A 102 -17.35 13.97 0.91
C GLU A 102 -18.69 13.68 1.60
N PRO A 103 -19.48 14.71 1.96
CA PRO A 103 -20.76 14.50 2.65
C PRO A 103 -21.77 13.82 1.70
N PRO A 104 -22.58 12.86 2.18
CA PRO A 104 -23.53 12.14 1.34
C PRO A 104 -24.66 13.06 0.86
N ILE A 105 -24.70 13.30 -0.45
CA ILE A 105 -25.84 13.92 -1.15
C ILE A 105 -26.92 12.83 -1.27
N GLY A 106 -27.90 12.87 -0.37
CA GLY A 106 -28.94 11.85 -0.28
C GLY A 106 -30.22 12.31 0.41
N ALA A 107 -30.57 13.60 0.33
CA ALA A 107 -31.92 14.07 0.66
C ALA A 107 -32.75 14.19 -0.63
N PRO A 108 -33.99 13.68 -0.68
CA PRO A 108 -34.80 13.69 -1.90
C PRO A 108 -35.19 15.13 -2.27
N LEU A 109 -34.93 15.50 -3.52
CA LEU A 109 -35.31 16.77 -4.12
C LEU A 109 -36.85 16.91 -4.10
N PRO A 110 -37.41 18.06 -3.64
CA PRO A 110 -38.84 18.33 -3.79
C PRO A 110 -39.21 18.49 -5.28
N PRO A 111 -40.44 18.13 -5.69
CA PRO A 111 -40.85 18.10 -7.09
C PRO A 111 -40.89 19.51 -7.73
N PRO A 112 -40.76 19.61 -9.07
CA PRO A 112 -40.79 20.89 -9.78
C PRO A 112 -42.19 21.50 -9.72
N ALA A 113 -42.30 22.75 -9.27
CA ALA A 113 -43.54 23.51 -9.41
C ALA A 113 -43.69 23.98 -10.86
N GLU A 114 -44.82 23.62 -11.49
CA GLU A 114 -45.22 24.07 -12.83
C GLU A 114 -45.43 25.60 -12.90
N PRO A 115 -45.13 26.25 -14.04
CA PRO A 115 -45.30 27.69 -14.21
C PRO A 115 -46.74 28.02 -14.62
N ALA A 116 -47.45 28.78 -13.80
CA ALA A 116 -48.75 29.37 -14.15
C ALA A 116 -48.69 30.90 -14.05
N ALA A 117 -48.64 31.52 -15.24
CA ALA A 117 -49.27 32.78 -15.67
C ALA A 117 -49.33 33.99 -14.70
N ASN A 118 -48.64 35.05 -15.14
CA ASN A 118 -48.99 36.48 -14.96
C ASN A 118 -50.50 36.72 -15.22
N PRO A 119 -51.18 37.75 -14.65
CA PRO A 119 -50.78 39.14 -14.89
C PRO A 119 -51.06 40.15 -13.74
N SER A 120 -50.45 41.32 -13.89
CA SER A 120 -50.96 42.65 -13.51
C SER A 120 -51.63 42.83 -12.14
N ASP A 121 -51.06 43.69 -11.28
CA ASP A 121 -51.70 44.99 -11.03
C ASP A 121 -50.74 45.97 -10.32
N SER A 122 -50.56 47.11 -10.98
CA SER A 122 -50.57 48.46 -10.43
C SER A 122 -49.92 48.80 -9.07
N ALA A 123 -48.88 49.62 -9.19
CA ALA A 123 -48.75 50.93 -8.54
C ALA A 123 -48.51 51.03 -7.02
N LEU A 124 -47.33 51.59 -6.71
CA LEU A 124 -46.93 52.63 -5.71
C LEU A 124 -48.07 53.30 -4.93
N PRO A 125 -47.86 54.00 -3.77
CA PRO A 125 -46.63 54.69 -3.29
C PRO A 125 -46.41 54.70 -1.75
N TRP A 126 -45.42 55.52 -1.28
CA TRP A 126 -45.22 56.18 0.05
C TRP A 126 -44.97 55.28 1.29
N GLU A 127 -43.83 55.30 1.99
CA GLU A 127 -43.18 56.31 2.87
C GLU A 127 -43.07 55.71 4.28
N ALA A 128 -41.85 55.65 4.83
CA ALA A 128 -41.51 55.85 6.23
C ALA A 128 -39.99 56.07 6.34
#